data_AF-A0A8B6H5C5-F1
#
_entry.id   AF-A0A8B6H5C5-F1
#
_cell.length_a   1.000
_cell.length_b   1.000
_cell.length_c   1.000
_cell.angle_alpha   90.00
_cell.angle_beta   90.00
_cell.angle_gamma   90.00
#
_symmetry.space_group_name_H-M   'P 1'
#
loop_
_entity.id
_entity.type
_entity.pdbx_description
1 polymer ?
#
loop_
_entity_poly.entity_id
_entity_poly.type
_entity_poly.pdbx_seq_one_letter_code
_entity_poly.pdbx_strand_id
1 'polypeptide(L)'
;MSQMEIEWKNMGKQGYMSGPVRVRLFLVGIFHLTYDAIGVTLRIYDALKWLRNKVDVSDEIEEMRKEGERMRKSKKFSITDLFHHKELLTPLIIGLVMQLSQQWGGINAVIYYSTEIFEGAGLSKANAQYATVGVGGVNVAMTFVSALIMDRAGRRTLHLIGLGGMFVGSLVLTIGSIPWFIVAELFDQQSRSAAVSLAVLTNWFANFCVALGYPEMNTHLKQLSFVPFVCLLFFFWLFTFFKVPETKGRSIEEIRLMFQQPINDSSEDGTVQRRGKTRYTLIPTDEPLVT
;
A
#
# COMPACT_ATOMS: atom_id res chain seq x y z
N MET A 1 -28.12 28.66 -39.24
CA MET A 1 -28.13 28.43 -37.78
C MET A 1 -28.56 27.00 -37.53
N SER A 2 -27.72 26.21 -36.86
CA SER A 2 -28.08 24.83 -36.53
C SER A 2 -29.20 24.82 -35.49
N GLN A 3 -30.07 23.80 -35.48
CA GLN A 3 -31.14 23.61 -34.47
C GLN A 3 -30.64 23.83 -33.02
N MET A 4 -29.39 23.47 -32.77
CA MET A 4 -28.70 23.64 -31.50
C MET A 4 -28.48 25.11 -31.09
N GLU A 5 -28.28 26.04 -32.04
CA GLU A 5 -28.14 27.48 -31.73
C GLU A 5 -29.47 28.13 -31.31
N ILE A 6 -30.58 27.61 -31.83
CA ILE A 6 -31.93 28.08 -31.45
C ILE A 6 -32.27 27.58 -30.04
N GLU A 7 -31.94 26.33 -29.71
CA GLU A 7 -32.04 25.82 -28.34
C GLU A 7 -31.17 26.61 -27.37
N TRP A 8 -29.93 26.94 -27.75
CA TRP A 8 -28.98 27.70 -26.91
C TRP A 8 -29.51 29.08 -26.52
N LYS A 9 -30.10 29.82 -27.48
CA LYS A 9 -30.72 31.13 -27.22
C LYS A 9 -31.98 31.05 -26.35
N ASN A 10 -32.73 29.95 -26.45
CA ASN A 10 -33.94 29.75 -25.67
C ASN A 10 -33.63 29.29 -24.23
N MET A 11 -32.57 28.51 -24.03
CA MET A 11 -32.12 28.08 -22.69
C MET A 11 -31.56 29.25 -21.85
N GLY A 12 -30.93 30.25 -22.48
CA GLY A 12 -30.46 31.45 -21.80
C GLY A 12 -31.57 32.36 -21.25
N LYS A 13 -32.81 32.25 -21.78
CA LYS A 13 -33.94 33.08 -21.35
C LYS A 13 -34.74 32.52 -20.18
N GLN A 14 -34.56 31.26 -19.80
CA GLN A 14 -35.42 30.59 -18.82
C GLN A 14 -34.86 30.46 -17.41
N GLY A 15 -33.67 30.99 -17.09
CA GLY A 15 -33.22 31.15 -15.69
C GLY A 15 -33.05 29.87 -14.86
N TYR A 16 -33.20 28.68 -15.44
CA TYR A 16 -33.09 27.40 -14.73
C TYR A 16 -32.08 26.48 -15.44
N MET A 17 -30.83 26.50 -14.98
CA MET A 17 -29.84 25.49 -15.33
C MET A 17 -29.27 24.90 -14.03
N SER A 18 -29.69 23.68 -13.70
CA SER A 18 -29.28 22.93 -12.51
C SER A 18 -27.82 22.49 -12.58
N GLY A 19 -27.20 22.31 -11.41
CA GLY A 19 -25.77 21.98 -11.24
C GLY A 19 -25.18 20.87 -12.15
N PRO A 20 -25.89 19.78 -12.47
CA PRO A 20 -25.35 18.70 -13.30
C PRO A 20 -25.07 19.12 -14.76
N VAL A 21 -25.86 20.03 -15.33
CA VAL A 21 -25.67 20.52 -16.71
C VAL A 21 -24.44 21.42 -16.80
N ARG A 22 -24.09 22.11 -15.71
CA ARG A 22 -22.92 23.00 -15.61
C ARG A 22 -21.59 22.23 -15.67
N VAL A 23 -21.54 21.04 -15.07
CA VAL A 23 -20.35 20.17 -15.09
C VAL A 23 -20.13 19.57 -16.48
N ARG A 24 -21.20 19.16 -17.16
CA ARG A 24 -21.12 18.67 -18.55
C ARG A 24 -20.62 19.74 -19.51
N LEU A 25 -21.06 21.00 -19.34
CA LEU A 25 -20.57 22.15 -20.13
C LEU A 25 -19.11 22.49 -19.86
N PHE A 26 -18.65 22.41 -18.61
CA PHE A 26 -17.24 22.62 -18.25
C PHE A 26 -16.33 21.57 -18.91
N LEU A 27 -16.74 20.30 -18.89
CA LEU A 27 -15.97 19.20 -19.51
C LEU A 27 -15.98 19.27 -21.04
N VAL A 28 -17.10 19.66 -21.66
CA VAL A 28 -17.18 19.85 -23.13
C VAL A 28 -16.38 21.07 -23.58
N GLY A 29 -16.34 22.14 -22.79
CA GLY A 29 -15.54 23.34 -23.06
C GLY A 29 -14.02 23.08 -23.05
N ILE A 30 -13.56 22.17 -22.19
CA ILE A 30 -12.15 21.74 -22.16
C ILE A 30 -11.79 20.91 -23.41
N PHE A 31 -12.73 20.16 -23.99
CA PHE A 31 -12.47 19.24 -25.10
C PHE A 31 -12.55 19.91 -26.50
N HIS A 32 -13.16 21.09 -26.62
CA HIS A 32 -13.38 21.78 -27.91
C HIS A 32 -12.44 22.96 -28.20
N LEU A 33 -11.38 23.15 -27.40
CA LEU A 33 -10.39 24.22 -27.55
C LEU A 33 -9.47 24.09 -28.79
N THR A 34 -9.81 23.26 -29.78
CA THR A 34 -8.95 22.95 -30.93
C THR A 34 -9.43 23.42 -32.30
N TYR A 35 -10.55 24.14 -32.46
CA TYR A 35 -10.96 24.58 -33.81
C TYR A 35 -11.60 26.00 -33.89
N ASP A 36 -11.03 26.79 -34.80
CA ASP A 36 -11.42 28.11 -35.38
C ASP A 36 -11.20 29.43 -34.62
N ALA A 37 -10.36 30.30 -35.22
CA ALA A 37 -9.70 31.45 -34.58
C ALA A 37 -10.56 32.70 -34.33
N ILE A 38 -11.77 32.83 -34.89
CA ILE A 38 -12.60 34.05 -34.75
C ILE A 38 -13.84 33.79 -33.89
N GLY A 39 -14.46 32.61 -33.99
CA GLY A 39 -15.61 32.23 -33.15
C GLY A 39 -15.23 31.84 -31.72
N VAL A 40 -14.01 31.34 -31.52
CA VAL A 40 -13.51 30.89 -30.20
C VAL A 40 -13.25 32.05 -29.24
N THR A 41 -12.79 33.21 -29.71
CA THR A 41 -12.45 34.35 -28.85
C THR A 41 -13.69 34.92 -28.14
N LEU A 42 -14.81 35.05 -28.86
CA LEU A 42 -16.09 35.46 -28.27
C LEU A 42 -16.64 34.42 -27.28
N ARG A 43 -16.53 33.12 -27.61
CA ARG A 43 -16.95 32.02 -26.73
C ARG A 43 -16.12 31.92 -25.46
N ILE A 44 -14.81 32.18 -25.54
CA ILE A 44 -13.91 32.26 -24.39
C ILE A 44 -14.27 33.48 -23.54
N TYR A 45 -14.57 34.61 -24.16
CA TYR A 45 -14.95 35.84 -23.47
C TYR A 45 -16.20 35.64 -22.61
N ASP A 46 -17.27 35.08 -23.18
CA ASP A 46 -18.51 34.81 -22.45
C ASP A 46 -18.35 33.71 -21.38
N ALA A 47 -17.59 32.65 -21.68
CA ALA A 47 -17.30 31.59 -20.71
C ALA A 47 -16.48 32.09 -19.51
N LEU A 48 -15.50 32.98 -19.75
CA LEU A 48 -14.67 33.53 -18.69
C LEU A 48 -15.45 34.54 -17.82
N LYS A 49 -16.31 35.37 -18.43
CA LYS A 49 -17.25 36.23 -17.68
C LYS A 49 -18.12 35.42 -16.75
N TRP A 50 -18.67 34.33 -17.26
CA TRP A 50 -19.49 33.41 -16.48
C TRP A 50 -18.70 32.73 -15.35
N LEU A 51 -17.50 32.21 -15.64
CA LEU A 51 -16.67 31.50 -14.66
C LEU A 51 -16.14 32.41 -13.54
N ARG A 52 -15.76 33.64 -13.88
CA ARG A 52 -15.22 34.63 -12.94
C ARG A 52 -16.29 35.48 -12.27
N ASN A 53 -17.54 35.41 -12.76
CA ASN A 53 -18.62 36.29 -12.37
C ASN A 53 -18.23 37.79 -12.48
N LYS A 54 -17.54 38.14 -13.57
CA LYS A 54 -17.07 39.52 -13.85
C LYS A 54 -17.72 40.05 -15.13
N VAL A 55 -18.01 41.35 -15.14
CA VAL A 55 -18.59 42.05 -16.30
C VAL A 55 -17.56 42.28 -17.39
N ASP A 56 -16.28 42.41 -17.02
CA ASP A 56 -15.18 42.56 -17.96
C ASP A 56 -14.02 41.62 -17.59
N VAL A 57 -13.48 40.98 -18.62
CA VAL A 57 -12.41 39.97 -18.57
C VAL A 57 -11.37 40.23 -19.65
N SER A 58 -11.41 41.41 -20.28
CA SER A 58 -10.54 41.78 -21.40
C SER A 58 -9.06 41.68 -21.05
N ASP A 59 -8.69 42.08 -19.82
CA ASP A 59 -7.31 41.99 -19.32
C ASP A 59 -6.83 40.54 -19.18
N GLU A 60 -7.66 39.65 -18.61
CA GLU A 60 -7.33 38.22 -18.46
C GLU A 60 -7.19 37.54 -19.83
N ILE A 61 -7.99 37.96 -20.83
CA ILE A 61 -7.93 37.43 -22.19
C ILE A 61 -6.72 37.92 -22.96
N GLU A 62 -6.36 39.19 -22.78
CA GLU A 62 -5.14 39.74 -23.34
C GLU A 62 -3.90 39.12 -22.70
N GLU A 63 -3.93 38.81 -21.40
CA GLU A 63 -2.88 38.06 -20.72
C GLU A 63 -2.76 36.63 -21.25
N MET A 64 -3.89 35.90 -21.38
CA MET A 64 -3.92 34.57 -21.99
C MET A 64 -3.40 34.57 -23.43
N ARG A 65 -3.71 35.61 -24.22
CA ARG A 65 -3.21 35.78 -25.60
C ARG A 65 -1.70 36.02 -25.60
N LYS A 66 -1.19 36.90 -24.76
CA LYS A 66 0.25 37.18 -24.61
C LYS A 66 1.03 35.94 -24.17
N GLU A 67 0.49 35.17 -23.24
CA GLU A 67 1.09 33.91 -22.79
C GLU A 67 1.08 32.86 -23.91
N GLY A 68 -0.02 32.75 -24.66
CA GLY A 68 -0.11 31.89 -25.84
C GLY A 68 0.91 32.23 -26.94
N GLU A 69 1.16 33.52 -27.18
CA GLU A 69 2.19 33.98 -28.11
C GLU A 69 3.61 33.70 -27.62
N ARG A 70 3.87 33.87 -26.31
CA ARG A 70 5.16 33.49 -25.69
C ARG A 70 5.41 31.99 -25.82
N MET A 71 4.40 31.17 -25.56
CA MET A 71 4.45 29.72 -25.71
C MET A 71 4.70 29.30 -27.17
N ARG A 72 4.06 29.97 -28.14
CA ARG A 72 4.24 29.69 -29.57
C ARG A 72 5.62 30.08 -30.10
N LYS A 73 6.26 31.09 -29.49
CA LYS A 73 7.63 31.52 -29.82
C LYS A 73 8.70 30.70 -29.09
N SER A 74 8.37 30.08 -27.96
CA SER A 74 9.29 29.18 -27.25
C SER A 74 9.51 27.89 -28.06
N LYS A 75 10.76 27.42 -28.14
CA LYS A 75 11.03 26.08 -28.70
C LYS A 75 10.26 25.05 -27.87
N LYS A 76 9.54 24.14 -28.53
CA LYS A 76 8.87 23.03 -27.84
C LYS A 76 9.93 22.26 -27.03
N PHE A 77 9.78 22.29 -25.72
CA PHE A 77 10.68 21.61 -24.80
C PHE A 77 10.50 20.10 -24.92
N SER A 78 11.56 19.38 -25.28
CA SER A 78 11.57 17.92 -25.37
C SER A 78 11.84 17.28 -24.01
N ILE A 79 11.41 16.02 -23.82
CA ILE A 79 11.78 15.21 -22.65
C ILE A 79 13.30 15.10 -22.53
N THR A 80 13.99 15.01 -23.66
CA THR A 80 15.46 14.97 -23.70
C THR A 80 16.08 16.24 -23.13
N ASP A 81 15.42 17.40 -23.30
CA ASP A 81 15.95 18.69 -22.88
C ASP A 81 15.99 18.80 -21.36
N LEU A 82 15.10 18.11 -20.64
CA LEU A 82 15.12 18.01 -19.17
C LEU A 82 16.48 17.53 -18.64
N PHE A 83 17.12 16.59 -19.35
CA PHE A 83 18.39 16.01 -18.94
C PHE A 83 19.62 16.85 -19.35
N HIS A 84 19.44 17.76 -20.30
CA HIS A 84 20.51 18.62 -20.80
C HIS A 84 20.59 19.96 -20.04
N HIS A 85 19.49 20.37 -19.40
CA HIS A 85 19.45 21.58 -18.58
C HIS A 85 19.75 21.27 -17.11
N LYS A 86 20.97 21.60 -16.65
CA LYS A 86 21.41 21.37 -15.25
C LYS A 86 20.45 21.92 -14.19
N GLU A 87 19.79 23.03 -14.50
CA GLU A 87 18.83 23.69 -13.60
C GLU A 87 17.56 22.86 -13.35
N LEU A 88 17.22 21.98 -14.28
CA LEU A 88 16.04 21.12 -14.21
C LEU A 88 16.33 19.75 -13.62
N LEU A 89 17.61 19.35 -13.54
CA LEU A 89 17.99 18.03 -13.02
C LEU A 89 17.61 17.85 -11.56
N THR A 90 17.85 18.85 -10.70
CA THR A 90 17.51 18.72 -9.27
C THR A 90 15.99 18.62 -9.06
N PRO A 91 15.15 19.50 -9.64
CA PRO A 91 13.68 19.33 -9.60
C PRO A 91 13.20 18.00 -10.20
N LEU A 92 13.81 17.56 -11.31
CA LEU A 92 13.50 16.29 -11.95
C LEU A 92 13.80 15.11 -11.03
N ILE A 93 15.00 15.06 -10.43
CA ILE A 93 15.40 14.01 -9.50
C ILE A 93 14.46 13.98 -8.30
N ILE A 94 14.15 15.15 -7.72
CA ILE A 94 13.19 15.23 -6.60
C ILE A 94 11.84 14.68 -7.04
N GLY A 95 11.30 15.12 -8.17
CA GLY A 95 10.02 14.62 -8.70
C GLY A 95 10.02 13.11 -8.90
N LEU A 96 11.07 12.55 -9.49
CA LEU A 96 11.21 11.10 -9.70
C LEU A 96 11.29 10.32 -8.39
N VAL A 97 12.13 10.77 -7.45
CA VAL A 97 12.28 10.14 -6.14
C VAL A 97 10.97 10.18 -5.35
N MET A 98 10.20 11.26 -5.44
CA MET A 98 8.89 11.38 -4.81
C MET A 98 7.87 10.37 -5.37
N GLN A 99 7.95 10.01 -6.65
CA GLN A 99 7.06 8.99 -7.22
C GLN A 99 7.52 7.58 -6.87
N LEU A 100 8.83 7.35 -6.84
CA LEU A 100 9.39 6.09 -6.37
C LEU A 100 9.03 5.83 -4.90
N SER A 101 9.12 6.85 -4.03
CA SER A 101 8.80 6.69 -2.61
C SER A 101 7.34 6.31 -2.37
N GLN A 102 6.41 6.76 -3.24
CA GLN A 102 5.02 6.29 -3.19
C GLN A 102 4.88 4.82 -3.56
N GLN A 103 5.43 4.40 -4.70
CA GLN A 103 5.21 3.03 -5.19
C GLN A 103 5.96 2.00 -4.34
N TRP A 104 7.21 2.30 -3.98
CA TRP A 104 8.06 1.40 -3.19
C TRP A 104 7.79 1.47 -1.70
N GLY A 105 6.93 2.40 -1.25
CA GLY A 105 6.39 2.41 0.11
C GLY A 105 5.50 1.19 0.41
N GLY A 106 5.16 0.36 -0.58
CA GLY A 106 4.46 -0.91 -0.36
C GLY A 106 2.93 -0.79 -0.36
N ILE A 107 2.37 0.37 -0.71
CA ILE A 107 0.91 0.58 -0.73
C ILE A 107 0.20 -0.40 -1.68
N ASN A 108 0.76 -0.67 -2.85
CA ASN A 108 0.17 -1.62 -3.79
C ASN A 108 0.16 -3.04 -3.23
N ALA A 109 1.15 -3.41 -2.41
CA ALA A 109 1.15 -4.72 -1.75
C ALA A 109 -0.02 -4.83 -0.77
N VAL A 110 -0.27 -3.78 0.01
CA VAL A 110 -1.42 -3.71 0.93
C VAL A 110 -2.74 -3.76 0.16
N ILE A 111 -2.89 -2.97 -0.91
CA ILE A 111 -4.16 -2.92 -1.66
C ILE A 111 -4.45 -4.23 -2.40
N TYR A 112 -3.46 -4.85 -3.02
CA TYR A 112 -3.67 -6.05 -3.83
C TYR A 112 -3.69 -7.35 -3.02
N TYR A 113 -2.90 -7.44 -1.94
CA TYR A 113 -2.73 -8.67 -1.17
C TYR A 113 -3.29 -8.60 0.26
N SER A 114 -4.01 -7.53 0.64
CA SER A 114 -4.59 -7.38 1.99
C SER A 114 -5.41 -8.58 2.43
N THR A 115 -6.28 -9.12 1.55
CA THR A 115 -7.12 -10.27 1.89
C THR A 115 -6.26 -11.50 2.23
N GLU A 116 -5.25 -11.80 1.43
CA GLU A 116 -4.31 -12.90 1.68
C GLU A 116 -3.47 -12.68 2.95
N ILE A 117 -3.04 -11.43 3.20
CA ILE A 117 -2.32 -11.05 4.42
C ILE A 117 -3.19 -11.26 5.65
N PHE A 118 -4.46 -10.86 5.61
CA PHE A 118 -5.40 -11.04 6.72
C PHE A 118 -5.78 -12.51 6.93
N GLU A 119 -5.98 -13.27 5.86
CA GLU A 119 -6.17 -14.73 5.95
C GLU A 119 -4.94 -15.42 6.56
N GLY A 120 -3.74 -15.03 6.13
CA GLY A 120 -2.47 -15.51 6.70
C GLY A 120 -2.30 -15.14 8.18
N ALA A 121 -2.89 -14.04 8.63
CA ALA A 121 -2.94 -13.63 10.04
C ALA A 121 -4.02 -14.38 10.86
N GLY A 122 -4.75 -15.31 10.25
CA GLY A 122 -5.73 -16.17 10.93
C GLY A 122 -7.19 -15.70 10.84
N LEU A 123 -7.52 -14.68 10.04
CA LEU A 123 -8.92 -14.32 9.78
C LEU A 123 -9.56 -15.34 8.83
N SER A 124 -10.86 -15.60 9.04
CA SER A 124 -11.65 -16.32 8.04
C SER A 124 -11.76 -15.49 6.76
N LYS A 125 -11.93 -16.14 5.61
CA LYS A 125 -12.06 -15.48 4.30
C LYS A 125 -13.09 -14.35 4.27
N ALA A 126 -14.27 -14.57 4.87
CA ALA A 126 -15.31 -13.54 4.94
C ALA A 126 -14.85 -12.33 5.78
N ASN A 127 -14.25 -12.57 6.94
CA ASN A 127 -13.76 -11.50 7.81
C ASN A 127 -12.56 -10.76 7.20
N ALA A 128 -11.67 -11.47 6.49
CA ALA A 128 -10.54 -10.90 5.78
C ALA A 128 -11.00 -9.97 4.65
N GLN A 129 -12.03 -10.36 3.88
CA GLN A 129 -12.64 -9.49 2.87
C GLN A 129 -13.23 -8.21 3.48
N TYR A 130 -13.94 -8.32 4.61
CA TYR A 130 -14.45 -7.13 5.31
C TYR A 130 -13.32 -6.24 5.83
N ALA A 131 -12.23 -6.82 6.35
CA ALA A 131 -11.06 -6.06 6.77
C ALA A 131 -10.41 -5.32 5.59
N THR A 132 -10.30 -5.94 4.42
CA THR A 132 -9.81 -5.31 3.17
C THR A 132 -10.69 -4.13 2.74
N VAL A 133 -12.02 -4.26 2.82
CA VAL A 133 -12.94 -3.14 2.58
C VAL A 133 -12.69 -2.01 3.58
N GLY A 134 -12.44 -2.35 4.85
CA GLY A 134 -12.05 -1.40 5.89
C GLY A 134 -10.77 -0.63 5.55
N VAL A 135 -9.73 -1.31 5.05
CA VAL A 135 -8.49 -0.67 4.56
C VAL A 135 -8.79 0.34 3.44
N GLY A 136 -9.66 -0.02 2.50
CA GLY A 136 -10.12 0.90 1.44
C GLY A 136 -10.85 2.13 2.00
N GLY A 137 -11.72 1.93 2.99
CA GLY A 137 -12.41 3.02 3.69
C GLY A 137 -11.45 3.97 4.41
N VAL A 138 -10.46 3.43 5.13
CA VAL A 138 -9.42 4.23 5.80
C VAL A 138 -8.59 5.02 4.78
N ASN A 139 -8.23 4.40 3.64
CA ASN A 139 -7.48 5.09 2.58
C ASN A 139 -8.25 6.32 2.05
N VAL A 140 -9.55 6.17 1.78
CA VAL A 140 -10.40 7.28 1.33
C VAL A 140 -10.49 8.36 2.42
N ALA A 141 -10.80 7.98 3.65
CA ALA A 141 -10.92 8.93 4.77
C ALA A 141 -9.63 9.71 5.01
N MET A 142 -8.49 9.03 5.05
CA MET A 142 -7.18 9.66 5.26
C MET A 142 -6.76 10.54 4.09
N THR A 143 -7.23 10.26 2.87
CA THR A 143 -7.03 11.15 1.71
C THR A 143 -7.73 12.48 1.92
N PHE A 144 -8.98 12.48 2.40
CA PHE A 144 -9.70 13.72 2.74
C PHE A 144 -9.01 14.48 3.86
N VAL A 145 -8.63 13.79 4.94
CA VAL A 145 -7.90 14.40 6.06
C VAL A 145 -6.59 15.05 5.58
N SER A 146 -5.83 14.33 4.74
CA SER A 146 -4.58 14.84 4.18
C SER A 146 -4.79 16.07 3.32
N ALA A 147 -5.86 16.08 2.49
CA ALA A 147 -6.21 17.23 1.67
C ALA A 147 -6.51 18.48 2.52
N LEU A 148 -7.25 18.33 3.63
CA LEU A 148 -7.61 19.44 4.52
C LEU A 148 -6.41 20.00 5.30
N ILE A 149 -5.43 19.15 5.64
CA ILE A 149 -4.26 19.53 6.43
C ILE A 149 -3.12 20.06 5.54
N MET A 150 -3.11 19.71 4.25
CA MET A 150 -2.04 20.04 3.30
C MET A 150 -1.71 21.53 3.24
N ASP A 151 -2.74 22.38 3.23
CA ASP A 151 -2.57 23.83 3.12
C ASP A 151 -2.01 24.46 4.41
N ARG A 152 -2.17 23.78 5.56
CA ARG A 152 -1.70 24.28 6.87
C ARG A 152 -0.35 23.72 7.28
N ALA A 153 -0.14 22.41 7.15
CA ALA A 153 1.06 21.72 7.63
C ALA A 153 2.24 21.75 6.64
N GLY A 154 1.94 21.98 5.36
CA GLY A 154 2.93 21.95 4.29
C GLY A 154 3.24 20.55 3.77
N ARG A 155 3.55 20.47 2.48
CA ARG A 155 3.69 19.21 1.72
C ARG A 155 4.88 18.36 2.18
N ARG A 156 6.03 18.98 2.48
CA ARG A 156 7.24 18.28 2.94
C ARG A 156 7.02 17.58 4.27
N THR A 157 6.42 18.28 5.23
CA THR A 157 6.14 17.75 6.57
C THR A 157 5.20 16.55 6.50
N LEU A 158 4.10 16.67 5.75
CA LEU A 158 3.16 15.57 5.56
C LEU A 158 3.80 14.35 4.90
N HIS A 159 4.65 14.54 3.90
CA HIS A 159 5.34 13.43 3.26
C HIS A 159 6.31 12.72 4.21
N LEU A 160 7.08 13.47 5.00
CA LEU A 160 8.01 12.89 5.99
C LEU A 160 7.28 12.11 7.09
N ILE A 161 6.18 12.67 7.62
CA ILE A 161 5.35 11.98 8.62
C ILE A 161 4.74 10.70 8.02
N GLY A 162 4.25 10.77 6.77
CA GLY A 162 3.71 9.61 6.06
C GLY A 162 4.75 8.50 5.90
N LEU A 163 5.93 8.83 5.37
CA LEU A 163 7.03 7.86 5.22
C LEU A 163 7.49 7.30 6.57
N GLY A 164 7.62 8.13 7.60
CA GLY A 164 7.97 7.69 8.95
C GLY A 164 6.94 6.74 9.56
N GLY A 165 5.64 7.06 9.41
CA GLY A 165 4.55 6.21 9.84
C GLY A 165 4.50 4.87 9.11
N MET A 166 4.72 4.88 7.79
CA MET A 166 4.83 3.64 7.00
C MET A 166 6.02 2.80 7.44
N PHE A 167 7.19 3.40 7.64
CA PHE A 167 8.39 2.71 8.14
C PHE A 167 8.14 2.02 9.48
N VAL A 168 7.61 2.75 10.46
CA VAL A 168 7.29 2.19 11.79
C VAL A 168 6.20 1.12 11.69
N GLY A 169 5.13 1.37 10.92
CA GLY A 169 4.03 0.43 10.74
C GLY A 169 4.49 -0.88 10.10
N SER A 170 5.29 -0.81 9.04
CA SER A 170 5.88 -2.00 8.40
C SER A 170 6.76 -2.78 9.36
N LEU A 171 7.61 -2.11 10.15
CA LEU A 171 8.44 -2.79 11.16
C LEU A 171 7.60 -3.51 12.21
N VAL A 172 6.55 -2.85 12.73
CA VAL A 172 5.65 -3.44 13.73
C VAL A 172 4.92 -4.65 13.15
N LEU A 173 4.41 -4.56 11.92
CA LEU A 173 3.74 -5.67 11.25
C LEU A 173 4.69 -6.85 10.99
N THR A 174 5.91 -6.58 10.53
CA THR A 174 6.92 -7.62 10.29
C THR A 174 7.31 -8.32 11.58
N ILE A 175 7.62 -7.59 12.65
CA ILE A 175 8.04 -8.20 13.93
C ILE A 175 6.85 -8.90 14.62
N GLY A 176 5.68 -8.28 14.62
CA GLY A 176 4.49 -8.79 15.29
C GLY A 176 3.88 -10.04 14.63
N SER A 177 4.15 -10.26 13.34
CA SER A 177 3.63 -11.44 12.61
C SER A 177 4.50 -12.69 12.77
N ILE A 178 5.75 -12.57 13.22
CA ILE A 178 6.68 -13.70 13.34
C ILE A 178 6.12 -14.86 14.18
N PRO A 179 5.53 -14.65 15.38
CA PRO A 179 4.98 -15.77 16.16
C PRO A 179 3.85 -16.50 15.42
N TRP A 180 3.04 -15.80 14.63
CA TRP A 180 1.94 -16.38 13.87
C TRP A 180 2.44 -17.20 12.68
N PHE A 181 3.46 -16.71 11.98
CA PHE A 181 4.11 -17.46 10.90
C PHE A 181 4.83 -18.71 11.40
N ILE A 182 5.58 -18.60 12.50
CA ILE A 182 6.30 -19.74 13.07
C ILE A 182 5.34 -20.88 13.44
N VAL A 183 4.18 -20.59 14.07
CA VAL A 183 3.19 -21.64 14.37
C VAL A 183 2.62 -22.26 13.09
N ALA A 184 2.40 -21.49 12.02
CA ALA A 184 1.92 -22.02 10.76
C ALA A 184 2.98 -22.89 10.04
N GLU A 185 4.26 -22.52 10.12
CA GLU A 185 5.38 -23.22 9.46
C GLU A 185 5.85 -24.46 10.24
N LEU A 186 5.73 -24.47 11.57
CA LEU A 186 6.13 -25.61 12.41
C LEU A 186 5.20 -26.82 12.29
N PHE A 187 3.94 -26.59 11.95
CA PHE A 187 2.91 -27.64 11.91
C PHE A 187 2.45 -27.90 10.47
N ASP A 188 2.28 -29.18 10.16
CA ASP A 188 1.72 -29.62 8.89
C ASP A 188 0.21 -29.36 8.80
N GLN A 189 -0.33 -29.41 7.59
CA GLN A 189 -1.71 -29.01 7.31
C GLN A 189 -2.77 -29.74 8.16
N GLN A 190 -2.54 -31.00 8.55
CA GLN A 190 -3.50 -31.78 9.35
C GLN A 190 -3.56 -31.34 10.81
N SER A 191 -2.42 -30.94 11.39
CA SER A 191 -2.29 -30.53 12.79
C SER A 191 -2.33 -29.01 13.00
N ARG A 192 -2.12 -28.23 11.93
CA ARG A 192 -2.00 -26.76 11.95
C ARG A 192 -3.22 -26.07 12.53
N SER A 193 -4.44 -26.46 12.16
CA SER A 193 -5.66 -25.80 12.65
C SER A 193 -5.81 -25.92 14.17
N ALA A 194 -5.49 -27.09 14.74
CA ALA A 194 -5.49 -27.30 16.18
C ALA A 194 -4.36 -26.52 16.89
N ALA A 195 -3.16 -26.54 16.33
CA ALA A 195 -2.01 -25.80 16.86
C ALA A 195 -2.26 -24.29 16.89
N VAL A 196 -2.76 -23.73 15.79
CA VAL A 196 -3.13 -22.30 15.68
C VAL A 196 -4.22 -21.96 16.69
N SER A 197 -5.25 -22.78 16.86
CA SER A 197 -6.33 -22.53 17.84
C SER A 197 -5.82 -22.46 19.27
N LEU A 198 -4.90 -23.35 19.64
CA LEU A 198 -4.28 -23.35 20.97
C LEU A 198 -3.33 -22.15 21.16
N ALA A 199 -2.58 -21.76 20.13
CA ALA A 199 -1.74 -20.57 20.15
C ALA A 199 -2.59 -19.29 20.33
N VAL A 200 -3.72 -19.19 19.63
CA VAL A 200 -4.69 -18.10 19.78
C VAL A 200 -5.25 -18.05 21.20
N LEU A 201 -5.69 -19.19 21.75
CA LEU A 201 -6.20 -19.26 23.12
C LEU A 201 -5.14 -18.81 24.14
N THR A 202 -3.91 -19.29 23.99
CA THR A 202 -2.78 -18.93 24.86
C THR A 202 -2.46 -17.44 24.77
N ASN A 203 -2.49 -16.86 23.57
CA ASN A 203 -2.28 -15.43 23.34
C ASN A 203 -3.32 -14.57 24.07
N TRP A 204 -4.61 -14.87 23.89
CA TRP A 204 -5.69 -14.12 24.55
C TRP A 204 -5.70 -14.32 26.07
N PHE A 205 -5.38 -15.52 26.54
CA PHE A 205 -5.26 -15.79 27.98
C PHE A 205 -4.10 -15.00 28.61
N ALA A 206 -2.93 -14.97 27.96
CA ALA A 206 -1.81 -14.15 28.43
C ALA A 206 -2.15 -12.65 28.42
N ASN A 207 -2.84 -12.17 27.39
CA ASN A 207 -3.32 -10.79 27.32
C ASN A 207 -4.27 -10.46 28.49
N PHE A 208 -5.23 -11.33 28.77
CA PHE A 208 -6.15 -11.18 29.91
C PHE A 208 -5.43 -11.13 31.26
N CYS A 209 -4.47 -12.03 31.48
CA CYS A 209 -3.65 -12.05 32.71
C CYS A 209 -2.85 -10.75 32.89
N VAL A 210 -2.26 -10.21 31.82
CA VAL A 210 -1.55 -8.92 31.88
C VAL A 210 -2.52 -7.77 32.14
N ALA A 211 -3.68 -7.75 31.47
CA ALA A 211 -4.68 -6.69 31.64
C ALA A 211 -5.22 -6.60 33.07
N LEU A 212 -5.48 -7.75 33.72
CA LEU A 212 -5.91 -7.79 35.11
C LEU A 212 -4.77 -7.61 36.11
N GLY A 213 -3.61 -8.22 35.85
CA GLY A 213 -2.51 -8.25 36.81
C GLY A 213 -1.65 -6.98 36.84
N TYR A 214 -1.52 -6.27 35.71
CA TYR A 214 -0.64 -5.11 35.62
C TYR A 214 -1.04 -3.93 36.53
N PRO A 215 -2.32 -3.52 36.62
CA PRO A 215 -2.72 -2.43 37.52
C PRO A 215 -2.33 -2.69 38.98
N GLU A 216 -2.61 -3.89 39.49
CA GLU A 216 -2.24 -4.31 40.85
C GLU A 216 -0.72 -4.45 41.03
N MET A 217 0.00 -4.95 40.03
CA MET A 217 1.45 -5.01 40.09
C MET A 217 2.08 -3.61 40.12
N ASN A 218 1.49 -2.65 39.40
CA ASN A 218 1.98 -1.28 39.30
C ASN A 218 1.73 -0.47 40.59
N THR A 219 0.67 -0.75 41.35
CA THR A 219 0.45 -0.10 42.66
C THR A 219 1.53 -0.49 43.67
N HIS A 220 1.98 -1.74 43.65
CA HIS A 220 3.00 -2.25 44.56
C HIS A 220 4.44 -1.94 44.10
N LEU A 221 4.76 -2.15 42.83
CA LEU A 221 6.14 -2.05 42.31
C LEU A 221 6.49 -0.69 41.68
N LYS A 222 5.48 0.13 41.31
CA LYS A 222 5.63 1.45 40.72
C LYS A 222 6.68 1.49 39.60
N GLN A 223 7.83 2.15 39.82
CA GLN A 223 8.90 2.29 38.83
C GLN A 223 9.56 0.95 38.45
N LEU A 224 9.44 -0.06 39.31
CA LEU A 224 9.97 -1.42 39.07
C LEU A 224 8.93 -2.37 38.47
N SER A 225 7.72 -1.90 38.13
CA SER A 225 6.64 -2.74 37.56
C SER A 225 7.00 -3.39 36.23
N PHE A 226 8.02 -2.85 35.53
CA PHE A 226 8.56 -3.44 34.30
C PHE A 226 9.61 -4.53 34.52
N VAL A 227 10.21 -4.66 35.72
CA VAL A 227 11.27 -5.65 36.00
C VAL A 227 10.80 -7.10 35.73
N PRO A 228 9.61 -7.54 36.17
CA PRO A 228 9.11 -8.88 35.85
C PRO A 228 8.99 -9.14 34.35
N PHE A 229 8.57 -8.14 33.55
CA PHE A 229 8.52 -8.27 32.09
C PHE A 229 9.91 -8.37 31.48
N VAL A 230 10.90 -7.63 31.99
CA VAL A 230 12.30 -7.76 31.52
C VAL A 230 12.83 -9.17 31.80
N CYS A 231 12.56 -9.74 32.97
CA CYS A 231 12.94 -11.12 33.29
C CYS A 231 12.26 -12.13 32.36
N LEU A 232 10.95 -11.97 32.09
CA LEU A 232 10.20 -12.81 31.16
C LEU A 232 10.73 -12.68 29.73
N LEU A 233 11.04 -11.47 29.26
CA LEU A 233 11.64 -11.23 27.94
C LEU A 233 13.00 -11.90 27.81
N PHE A 234 13.86 -11.81 28.84
CA PHE A 234 15.15 -12.50 28.84
C PHE A 234 14.99 -14.02 28.79
N PHE A 235 14.02 -14.57 29.54
CA PHE A 235 13.68 -15.99 29.46
C PHE A 235 13.19 -16.40 28.05
N PHE A 236 12.26 -15.65 27.45
CA PHE A 236 11.77 -15.94 26.10
C PHE A 236 12.83 -15.77 25.02
N TRP A 237 13.77 -14.83 25.22
CA TRP A 237 14.93 -14.69 24.35
C TRP A 237 15.82 -15.93 24.42
N LEU A 238 16.16 -16.42 25.61
CA LEU A 238 16.92 -17.67 25.78
C LEU A 238 16.18 -18.86 25.17
N PHE A 239 14.88 -18.99 25.44
CA PHE A 239 14.05 -20.05 24.86
C PHE A 239 14.09 -20.01 23.34
N THR A 240 13.84 -18.84 22.74
CA THR A 240 13.88 -18.66 21.29
C THR A 240 15.26 -19.03 20.73
N PHE A 241 16.34 -18.54 21.35
CA PHE A 241 17.71 -18.80 20.91
C PHE A 241 18.08 -20.30 20.93
N PHE A 242 17.63 -21.05 21.94
CA PHE A 242 18.02 -22.45 22.11
C PHE A 242 17.01 -23.47 21.56
N LYS A 243 15.73 -23.13 21.42
CA LYS A 243 14.65 -24.09 21.15
C LYS A 243 13.89 -23.83 19.86
N VAL A 244 13.85 -22.60 19.35
CA VAL A 244 13.12 -22.27 18.13
C VAL A 244 14.06 -22.41 16.94
N PRO A 245 13.88 -23.41 16.05
CA PRO A 245 14.72 -23.56 14.88
C PRO A 245 14.40 -22.50 13.81
N GLU A 246 15.38 -22.19 12.98
CA GLU A 246 15.18 -21.38 11.77
C GLU A 246 14.37 -22.18 10.74
N THR A 247 13.19 -21.66 10.36
CA THR A 247 12.27 -22.29 9.40
C THR A 247 12.41 -21.74 7.98
N LYS A 248 13.07 -20.59 7.81
CA LYS A 248 13.19 -19.90 6.52
C LYS A 248 13.83 -20.79 5.44
N GLY A 249 13.09 -20.99 4.35
CA GLY A 249 13.54 -21.73 3.17
C GLY A 249 13.63 -23.24 3.36
N ARG A 250 13.00 -23.79 4.40
CA ARG A 250 12.96 -25.23 4.68
C ARG A 250 11.58 -25.81 4.39
N SER A 251 11.54 -27.05 3.93
CA SER A 251 10.29 -27.80 3.74
C SER A 251 9.71 -28.26 5.08
N ILE A 252 8.38 -28.50 5.13
CA ILE A 252 7.70 -29.01 6.33
C ILE A 252 8.33 -30.34 6.80
N GLU A 253 8.77 -31.18 5.87
CA GLU A 253 9.39 -32.45 6.19
C GLU A 253 10.77 -32.28 6.82
N GLU A 254 11.60 -31.36 6.31
CA GLU A 254 12.88 -31.03 6.95
C GLU A 254 12.67 -30.50 8.37
N ILE A 255 11.69 -29.60 8.56
CA ILE A 255 11.33 -29.06 9.89
C ILE A 255 10.93 -30.20 10.83
N ARG A 256 10.10 -31.14 10.39
CA ARG A 256 9.71 -32.32 11.17
C ARG A 256 10.91 -33.18 11.56
N LEU A 257 11.83 -33.41 10.63
CA LEU A 257 13.06 -34.19 10.90
C LEU A 257 13.94 -33.54 11.98
N MET A 258 13.89 -32.23 12.16
CA MET A 258 14.61 -31.56 13.27
C MET A 258 14.00 -31.84 14.64
N PHE A 259 12.70 -32.16 14.69
CA PHE A 259 11.99 -32.48 15.92
C PHE A 259 11.86 -33.98 16.16
N GLN A 260 12.06 -34.81 15.14
CA GLN A 260 12.17 -36.27 15.29
C GLN A 260 13.52 -36.61 15.92
N GLN A 261 13.50 -37.36 17.03
CA GLN A 261 14.74 -37.95 17.53
C GLN A 261 15.24 -38.99 16.52
N PRO A 262 16.57 -39.15 16.35
CA PRO A 262 17.08 -40.27 15.57
C PRO A 262 16.48 -41.55 16.18
N ILE A 263 15.71 -42.27 15.38
CA ILE A 263 15.25 -43.60 15.75
C ILE A 263 16.53 -44.39 16.00
N ASN A 264 16.80 -44.73 17.27
CA ASN A 264 17.75 -45.77 17.57
C ASN A 264 17.13 -47.05 17.03
N ASP A 265 17.41 -47.37 15.77
CA ASP A 265 17.24 -48.72 15.23
C ASP A 265 18.25 -49.61 15.97
N SER A 266 17.94 -49.94 17.21
CA SER A 266 18.51 -51.09 17.91
C SER A 266 17.86 -52.36 17.35
N SER A 267 18.07 -52.60 16.06
CA SER A 267 17.88 -53.88 15.38
C SER A 267 18.37 -53.79 13.93
N GLU A 268 19.67 -53.65 13.73
CA GLU A 268 20.32 -54.28 12.58
C GLU A 268 21.00 -55.56 13.07
N ASP A 269 20.29 -56.68 12.89
CA ASP A 269 20.97 -57.92 12.50
C ASP A 269 21.72 -57.63 11.19
N GLY A 270 22.95 -58.09 11.12
CA GLY A 270 23.97 -57.51 10.26
C GLY A 270 23.68 -57.62 8.77
N THR A 271 23.87 -56.53 8.03
CA THR A 271 24.60 -56.54 6.75
C THR A 271 24.96 -55.12 6.35
N VAL A 272 26.24 -54.78 6.51
CA VAL A 272 26.84 -53.53 6.05
C VAL A 272 26.76 -53.45 4.52
N GLN A 273 26.05 -52.45 3.99
CA GLN A 273 26.33 -51.95 2.64
C GLN A 273 26.35 -50.41 2.63
N ARG A 274 27.57 -49.85 2.70
CA ARG A 274 27.84 -48.43 2.49
C ARG A 274 27.36 -48.00 1.10
N ARG A 275 26.42 -47.05 1.02
CA ARG A 275 26.15 -46.27 -0.21
C ARG A 275 26.03 -44.78 0.12
N GLY A 276 26.88 -43.99 -0.53
CA GLY A 276 27.15 -42.59 -0.19
C GLY A 276 26.13 -41.58 -0.70
N LYS A 277 26.35 -40.33 -0.26
CA LYS A 277 25.82 -39.03 -0.76
C LYS A 277 25.01 -39.14 -2.06
N THR A 278 23.69 -39.09 -1.95
CA THR A 278 22.83 -38.86 -3.12
C THR A 278 22.76 -37.35 -3.39
N ARG A 279 23.44 -36.95 -4.46
CA ARG A 279 23.28 -35.68 -5.15
C ARG A 279 21.95 -35.73 -5.91
N TYR A 280 21.07 -34.75 -5.74
CA TYR A 280 19.85 -34.66 -6.55
C TYR A 280 20.24 -34.39 -8.01
N THR A 281 20.01 -35.38 -8.88
CA THR A 281 20.10 -35.23 -10.33
C THR A 281 18.71 -34.85 -10.82
N LEU A 282 18.58 -33.68 -11.44
CA LEU A 282 17.38 -33.25 -12.16
C LEU A 282 17.07 -34.27 -13.26
N ILE A 283 15.85 -34.82 -13.27
CA ILE A 283 15.36 -35.68 -14.35
C ILE A 283 15.05 -34.76 -15.54
N PRO A 284 15.68 -34.94 -16.72
CA PRO A 284 15.25 -34.25 -17.94
C PRO A 284 13.94 -34.86 -18.43
N THR A 285 12.94 -34.01 -18.67
CA THR A 285 11.72 -34.38 -19.40
C THR A 285 12.02 -34.44 -20.89
N ASP A 286 12.35 -35.62 -21.40
CA ASP A 286 12.28 -35.93 -22.83
C ASP A 286 11.29 -37.10 -23.02
N GLU A 287 10.02 -36.77 -23.26
CA GLU A 287 9.06 -37.68 -23.87
C GLU A 287 9.40 -37.85 -25.36
N PRO A 288 9.58 -39.09 -25.87
CA PRO A 288 9.56 -39.29 -27.31
C PRO A 288 8.12 -39.40 -27.80
N LEU A 289 7.82 -38.64 -28.86
CA LEU A 289 6.65 -38.77 -29.71
C LEU A 289 6.48 -40.23 -30.15
N VAL A 290 5.39 -40.87 -29.74
CA VAL A 290 4.90 -42.09 -30.39
C VAL A 290 3.87 -41.67 -31.43
N THR A 291 4.17 -42.11 -32.65
CA THR A 291 3.42 -42.06 -33.92
C THR A 291 1.95 -42.38 -33.81
#